data_AF-A0A949CND8-F1
#
_entry.id   AF-A0A949CND8-F1
#
_cell.length_a   1.000
_cell.length_b   1.000
_cell.length_c   1.000
_cell.angle_alpha   90.00
_cell.angle_beta   90.00
_cell.angle_gamma   90.00
#
_symmetry.space_group_name_H-M   'P 1'
#
loop_
_entity.id
_entity.type
_entity.pdbx_description
1 polymer ?
#
loop_
_entity_poly.entity_id
_entity_poly.type
_entity_poly.pdbx_seq_one_letter_code
_entity_poly.pdbx_strand_id
1 'polypeptide(L)'
;IKTPLMPFVLKGMSELPKPPNETAPDFVADKHPIFESLLGLSNSPFQFVRVQRFIELDESLFSKNESSAARNSSKTWSPVLSLRNQKPLMIDHSLGDGRIIYALTALDRQWTNWPQDPTFVVAALKIVGYLSSFRGIETSKLAGTPMRWDYSSQEMLPEMEILCPPPPGATLRPMLTLNARPTGETNLSALLDFSKSEGSEESARAILNAGCFEWWGTSTQGNRTVRNMARNVSPLEGEFDKAVSADMSRSLSGIPFTLKPVDAIGSSTALAGFANRNMLLMALLLALLLFEQWLAWSASYHLPSK
;
A
#
# COMPACT_ATOMS: atom_id res chain seq x y z
N ILE A 1 18.55 -22.69 -13.25
CA ILE A 1 17.18 -23.09 -12.83
C ILE A 1 16.64 -21.94 -11.96
N LYS A 2 15.65 -21.19 -12.44
CA LYS A 2 14.98 -20.15 -11.62
C LYS A 2 13.99 -20.87 -10.71
N THR A 3 14.38 -21.14 -9.47
CA THR A 3 13.46 -21.65 -8.45
C THR A 3 12.54 -20.51 -7.99
N PRO A 4 11.25 -20.77 -7.73
CA PRO A 4 10.29 -19.73 -7.32
C PRO A 4 10.66 -19.04 -6.00
N LEU A 5 11.55 -19.67 -5.20
CA LEU A 5 12.02 -19.13 -3.93
C LEU A 5 13.02 -17.99 -4.10
N MET A 6 13.89 -18.05 -5.11
CA MET A 6 15.04 -17.15 -5.25
C MET A 6 14.94 -16.37 -6.56
N PRO A 7 14.59 -15.06 -6.51
CA PRO A 7 14.29 -14.29 -7.70
C PRO A 7 15.55 -13.81 -8.45
N PHE A 8 16.74 -14.12 -7.93
CA PHE A 8 18.02 -13.65 -8.45
C PHE A 8 19.00 -14.78 -8.74
N VAL A 9 19.91 -14.53 -9.69
CA VAL A 9 20.96 -15.48 -10.08
C VAL A 9 22.22 -15.18 -9.28
N LEU A 10 22.77 -16.22 -8.65
CA LEU A 10 24.07 -16.17 -7.97
C LEU A 10 25.18 -16.26 -9.01
N LYS A 11 26.13 -15.33 -8.98
CA LYS A 11 27.31 -15.34 -9.85
C LYS A 11 28.44 -16.20 -9.27
N GLY A 12 28.58 -16.18 -7.95
CA GLY A 12 29.58 -16.97 -7.23
C GLY A 12 30.15 -16.24 -6.02
N MET A 13 31.15 -16.85 -5.38
CA MET A 13 31.90 -16.21 -4.30
C MET A 13 32.80 -15.10 -4.86
N SER A 14 32.81 -13.95 -4.20
CA SER A 14 33.75 -12.85 -4.42
C SER A 14 34.37 -12.43 -3.09
N GLU A 15 35.57 -11.88 -3.17
CA GLU A 15 36.23 -11.25 -2.03
C GLU A 15 36.00 -9.74 -2.06
N LEU A 16 35.83 -9.13 -0.90
CA LEU A 16 35.81 -7.69 -0.77
C LEU A 16 37.25 -7.23 -0.55
N PRO A 17 37.82 -6.36 -1.42
CA PRO A 17 39.16 -5.84 -1.24
C PRO A 17 39.30 -5.17 0.14
N LYS A 18 40.52 -4.94 0.62
CA LYS A 18 40.72 -4.13 1.83
C LYS A 18 40.33 -2.67 1.57
N PRO A 19 39.77 -1.94 2.55
CA PRO A 19 39.44 -0.55 2.35
C PRO A 19 40.70 0.32 2.26
N PRO A 20 40.70 1.37 1.41
CA PRO A 20 41.82 2.32 1.34
C PRO A 20 41.93 3.16 2.62
N ASN A 21 40.84 3.27 3.40
CA ASN A 21 40.79 3.93 4.70
C ASN A 21 40.22 2.94 5.73
N GLU A 22 40.99 2.60 6.76
CA GLU A 22 40.60 1.60 7.76
C GLU A 22 39.37 2.00 8.58
N THR A 23 38.99 3.28 8.56
CA THR A 23 37.87 3.82 9.34
C THR A 23 36.51 3.67 8.64
N ALA A 24 36.48 3.34 7.35
CA ALA A 24 35.23 3.18 6.60
C ALA A 24 34.53 1.85 6.96
N PRO A 25 33.23 1.87 7.33
CA PRO A 25 32.48 0.64 7.60
C PRO A 25 32.26 -0.15 6.29
N ASP A 26 32.38 -1.47 6.35
CA ASP A 26 32.07 -2.34 5.21
C ASP A 26 30.56 -2.47 4.99
N PHE A 27 29.77 -2.33 6.06
CA PHE A 27 28.31 -2.40 6.05
C PHE A 27 27.68 -1.02 5.92
N VAL A 28 26.69 -0.94 5.03
CA VAL A 28 25.80 0.19 4.85
C VAL A 28 24.38 -0.34 4.95
N ALA A 29 23.72 -0.10 6.09
CA ALA A 29 22.34 -0.53 6.29
C ALA A 29 21.35 0.44 5.66
N ASP A 30 20.36 -0.09 4.96
CA ASP A 30 19.24 0.68 4.44
C ASP A 30 18.19 0.91 5.54
N LYS A 31 17.27 1.86 5.32
CA LYS A 31 16.14 2.13 6.24
C LYS A 31 15.17 0.94 6.24
N HIS A 32 15.43 -0.04 7.11
CA HIS A 32 14.65 -1.28 7.23
C HIS A 32 14.37 -1.62 8.69
N PRO A 33 13.19 -2.19 9.05
CA PRO A 33 12.83 -2.50 10.44
C PRO A 33 13.84 -3.36 11.21
N ILE A 34 14.61 -4.19 10.49
CA ILE A 34 15.67 -5.02 11.06
C ILE A 34 16.79 -4.16 11.66
N PHE A 35 17.15 -3.06 10.99
CA PHE A 35 18.33 -2.24 11.32
C PHE A 35 17.96 -0.85 11.88
N GLU A 36 16.68 -0.52 11.94
CA GLU A 36 16.17 0.78 12.41
C GLU A 36 16.74 1.17 13.79
N SER A 37 16.80 0.24 14.74
CA SER A 37 17.34 0.50 16.09
C SER A 37 18.87 0.73 16.10
N LEU A 38 19.56 0.35 15.04
CA LEU A 38 21.02 0.50 14.91
C LEU A 38 21.39 1.78 14.13
N LEU A 39 20.50 2.29 13.28
CA LEU A 39 20.72 3.49 12.45
C LEU A 39 20.64 4.82 13.22
N GLY A 40 20.08 4.83 14.43
CA GLY A 40 19.90 6.06 15.24
C GLY A 40 21.15 6.57 15.97
N LEU A 41 22.31 5.96 15.74
CA LEU A 41 23.57 6.31 16.42
C LEU A 41 24.38 7.31 15.59
N SER A 42 25.09 8.23 16.25
CA SER A 42 25.88 9.29 15.61
C SER A 42 27.07 8.76 14.78
N ASN A 43 27.60 7.59 15.16
CA ASN A 43 28.57 6.83 14.40
C ASN A 43 27.91 5.59 13.81
N SER A 44 28.39 5.14 12.63
CA SER A 44 27.90 3.88 12.05
C SER A 44 28.14 2.73 13.04
N PRO A 45 27.10 1.99 13.44
CA PRO A 45 27.22 0.90 14.41
C PRO A 45 28.14 -0.23 13.92
N PHE A 46 28.39 -0.31 12.61
CA PHE A 46 29.15 -1.37 11.96
C PHE A 46 30.62 -0.98 11.71
N GLN A 47 31.15 0.02 12.42
CA GLN A 47 32.48 0.55 12.19
C GLN A 47 33.59 -0.51 12.26
N PHE A 48 33.45 -1.50 13.14
CA PHE A 48 34.42 -2.59 13.34
C PHE A 48 34.07 -3.87 12.57
N VAL A 49 32.91 -3.91 11.92
CA VAL A 49 32.48 -5.06 11.12
C VAL A 49 33.21 -5.04 9.79
N ARG A 50 33.78 -6.20 9.44
CA ARG A 50 34.58 -6.43 8.25
C ARG A 50 34.04 -7.64 7.50
N VAL A 51 34.00 -7.51 6.18
CA VAL A 51 33.64 -8.60 5.26
C VAL A 51 34.85 -8.92 4.41
N GLN A 52 35.20 -10.20 4.40
CA GLN A 52 36.25 -10.76 3.56
C GLN A 52 35.63 -11.38 2.31
N ARG A 53 34.52 -12.11 2.48
CA ARG A 53 33.87 -12.87 1.42
C ARG A 53 32.37 -12.65 1.40
N PHE A 54 31.82 -12.60 0.20
CA PHE A 54 30.38 -12.53 -0.03
C PHE A 54 30.02 -13.25 -1.35
N ILE A 55 28.75 -13.61 -1.49
CA ILE A 55 28.22 -14.18 -2.73
C ILE A 55 27.72 -13.01 -3.59
N GLU A 56 28.32 -12.87 -4.76
CA GLU A 56 27.94 -11.85 -5.72
C GLU A 56 26.68 -12.25 -6.49
N LEU A 57 25.81 -11.28 -6.70
CA LEU A 57 24.62 -11.41 -7.53
C LEU A 57 24.88 -10.85 -8.91
N ASP A 58 24.12 -11.36 -9.88
CA ASP A 58 24.13 -10.80 -11.23
C ASP A 58 23.70 -9.32 -11.22
N GLU A 59 24.59 -8.43 -11.67
CA GLU A 59 24.43 -6.97 -11.67
C GLU A 59 23.30 -6.50 -12.61
N SER A 60 22.85 -7.34 -13.55
CA SER A 60 21.70 -7.06 -14.41
C SER A 60 20.39 -6.82 -13.63
N LEU A 61 20.33 -7.27 -12.38
CA LEU A 61 19.20 -7.07 -11.46
C LEU A 61 19.27 -5.74 -10.67
N PHE A 62 20.44 -5.10 -10.67
CA PHE A 62 20.74 -3.89 -9.89
C PHE A 62 21.10 -2.69 -10.77
N SER A 63 21.31 -2.89 -12.08
CA SER A 63 21.52 -1.81 -13.04
C SER A 63 20.38 -0.79 -12.96
N LYS A 64 20.72 0.39 -12.46
CA LYS A 64 19.86 1.59 -12.42
C LYS A 64 19.64 2.19 -13.82
N ASN A 65 20.30 1.65 -14.84
CA ASN A 65 20.28 2.13 -16.22
C ASN A 65 19.40 1.21 -17.07
N GLU A 66 18.10 1.47 -17.01
CA GLU A 66 17.19 1.62 -18.15
C GLU A 66 15.77 1.75 -17.60
N SER A 67 15.23 2.98 -17.67
CA SER A 67 13.80 3.27 -17.49
C SER A 67 13.23 2.98 -16.10
N SER A 68 13.64 3.81 -15.12
CA SER A 68 13.18 3.86 -13.73
C SER A 68 11.68 4.17 -13.50
N ALA A 69 10.81 3.95 -14.49
CA ALA A 69 9.36 4.14 -14.36
C ALA A 69 8.53 2.86 -14.62
N ALA A 70 9.07 1.85 -15.31
CA ALA A 70 8.27 0.71 -15.80
C ALA A 70 8.49 -0.63 -15.05
N ARG A 71 9.41 -0.70 -14.08
CA ARG A 71 9.78 -1.97 -13.41
C ARG A 71 9.76 -1.96 -11.88
N ASN A 72 9.56 -0.80 -11.24
CA ASN A 72 9.48 -0.74 -9.77
C ASN A 72 8.18 -1.36 -9.23
N SER A 73 7.14 -1.49 -10.07
CA SER A 73 5.83 -2.10 -9.73
C SER A 73 5.88 -3.62 -9.45
N SER A 74 7.00 -4.31 -9.73
CA SER A 74 7.11 -5.78 -9.54
C SER A 74 8.40 -6.18 -8.82
N LYS A 75 9.00 -5.31 -8.00
CA LYS A 75 10.18 -5.71 -7.21
C LYS A 75 9.74 -6.42 -5.93
N THR A 76 9.56 -7.73 -6.03
CA THR A 76 9.23 -8.64 -4.92
C THR A 76 10.32 -8.71 -3.84
N TRP A 77 11.42 -7.96 -4.00
CA TRP A 77 12.57 -7.99 -3.10
C TRP A 77 13.25 -6.62 -3.01
N SER A 78 13.84 -6.33 -1.85
CA SER A 78 14.56 -5.09 -1.58
C SER A 78 15.89 -5.38 -0.86
N PRO A 79 16.98 -4.67 -1.19
CA PRO A 79 18.20 -4.74 -0.39
C PRO A 79 17.93 -4.16 1.01
N VAL A 80 18.51 -4.82 2.02
CA VAL A 80 18.37 -4.45 3.43
C VAL A 80 19.73 -3.98 3.99
N LEU A 81 20.78 -4.66 3.56
CA LEU A 81 22.15 -4.36 3.93
C LEU A 81 22.98 -4.41 2.67
N SER A 82 23.77 -3.37 2.44
CA SER A 82 24.67 -3.25 1.30
C SER A 82 26.11 -3.14 1.78
N LEU A 83 27.04 -3.57 0.93
CA LEU A 83 28.46 -3.40 1.13
C LEU A 83 28.89 -1.99 0.71
N ARG A 84 30.07 -1.56 1.15
CA ARG A 84 30.70 -0.28 0.73
C ARG A 84 30.90 -0.12 -0.78
N ASN A 85 30.91 -1.21 -1.55
CA ASN A 85 30.96 -1.20 -3.02
C ASN A 85 29.55 -1.13 -3.66
N GLN A 86 28.51 -0.82 -2.87
CA GLN A 86 27.10 -0.74 -3.26
C GLN A 86 26.48 -2.08 -3.69
N LYS A 87 27.19 -3.21 -3.54
CA LYS A 87 26.62 -4.54 -3.77
C LYS A 87 25.78 -4.96 -2.56
N PRO A 88 24.61 -5.58 -2.76
CA PRO A 88 23.79 -6.03 -1.65
C PRO A 88 24.49 -7.17 -0.91
N LEU A 89 24.34 -7.20 0.41
CA LEU A 89 24.76 -8.28 1.29
C LEU A 89 23.59 -9.02 1.92
N MET A 90 22.49 -8.31 2.18
CA MET A 90 21.25 -8.90 2.68
C MET A 90 20.07 -8.39 1.88
N ILE A 91 19.16 -9.30 1.52
CA ILE A 91 17.98 -9.01 0.71
C ILE A 91 16.75 -9.53 1.43
N ASP A 92 15.71 -8.69 1.48
CA ASP A 92 14.37 -9.09 1.86
C ASP A 92 13.57 -9.45 0.61
N HIS A 93 12.87 -10.58 0.66
CA HIS A 93 12.04 -11.09 -0.42
C HIS A 93 10.71 -11.56 0.14
N SER A 94 9.61 -11.04 -0.40
CA SER A 94 8.25 -11.42 0.00
C SER A 94 7.67 -12.44 -0.98
N LEU A 95 7.45 -13.69 -0.55
CA LEU A 95 6.87 -14.73 -1.40
C LEU A 95 5.50 -15.15 -0.87
N GLY A 96 4.44 -14.73 -1.56
CA GLY A 96 3.06 -14.96 -1.10
C GLY A 96 2.83 -14.33 0.27
N ASP A 97 2.34 -15.13 1.22
CA ASP A 97 2.15 -14.76 2.63
C ASP A 97 3.41 -15.06 3.49
N GLY A 98 4.60 -15.18 2.89
CA GLY A 98 5.86 -15.41 3.62
C GLY A 98 6.91 -14.34 3.33
N ARG A 99 7.84 -14.15 4.27
CA ARG A 99 9.05 -13.33 4.07
C ARG A 99 10.29 -14.20 4.16
N ILE A 100 11.25 -13.93 3.28
CA ILE A 100 12.52 -14.64 3.18
C ILE A 100 13.63 -13.60 3.22
N ILE A 101 14.54 -13.72 4.18
CA ILE A 101 15.75 -12.92 4.24
C ILE A 101 16.91 -13.76 3.70
N TYR A 102 17.55 -13.25 2.67
CA TYR A 102 18.77 -13.82 2.10
C TYR A 102 19.98 -13.10 2.65
N ALA A 103 20.87 -13.82 3.33
CA ALA A 103 22.19 -13.34 3.70
C ALA A 103 23.24 -13.89 2.72
N LEU A 104 23.97 -13.00 2.04
CA LEU A 104 24.95 -13.32 1.01
C LEU A 104 26.37 -13.46 1.57
N THR A 105 26.51 -13.71 2.86
CA THR A 105 27.77 -14.01 3.52
C THR A 105 27.55 -15.12 4.54
N ALA A 106 28.59 -15.89 4.82
CA ALA A 106 28.55 -16.90 5.87
C ALA A 106 28.85 -16.28 7.23
N LEU A 107 28.29 -16.83 8.30
CA LEU A 107 28.57 -16.39 9.68
C LEU A 107 29.87 -17.01 10.24
N ASP A 108 30.86 -17.22 9.37
CA ASP A 108 32.16 -17.77 9.73
C ASP A 108 33.25 -16.68 9.70
N ARG A 109 34.27 -16.82 10.55
CA ARG A 109 35.37 -15.85 10.68
C ARG A 109 36.18 -15.67 9.40
N GLN A 110 36.16 -16.66 8.50
CA GLN A 110 36.81 -16.54 7.18
C GLN A 110 36.01 -15.69 6.18
N TRP A 111 34.76 -15.36 6.51
CA TRP A 111 33.87 -14.58 5.64
C TRP A 111 33.58 -13.21 6.24
N THR A 112 33.27 -13.16 7.53
CA THR A 112 33.01 -11.92 8.26
C THR A 112 33.30 -12.07 9.75
N ASN A 113 33.71 -10.99 10.39
CA ASN A 113 33.80 -10.92 11.84
C ASN A 113 32.46 -10.51 12.50
N TRP A 114 31.38 -10.29 11.73
CA TRP A 114 30.12 -9.76 12.23
C TRP A 114 29.55 -10.50 13.45
N PRO A 115 29.57 -11.85 13.52
CA PRO A 115 29.08 -12.58 14.70
C PRO A 115 29.80 -12.27 16.02
N GLN A 116 31.00 -11.68 15.98
CA GLN A 116 31.74 -11.26 17.17
C GLN A 116 31.35 -9.87 17.65
N ASP A 117 30.69 -9.08 16.80
CA ASP A 117 30.26 -7.73 17.09
C ASP A 117 28.88 -7.73 17.78
N PRO A 118 28.67 -6.89 18.82
CA PRO A 118 27.38 -6.83 19.53
C PRO A 118 26.18 -6.53 18.61
N THR A 119 26.38 -5.85 17.48
CA THR A 119 25.33 -5.54 16.52
C THR A 119 24.72 -6.78 15.89
N PHE A 120 25.45 -7.89 15.80
CA PHE A 120 24.93 -9.14 15.25
C PHE A 120 23.78 -9.69 16.09
N VAL A 121 23.90 -9.66 17.42
CA VAL A 121 22.85 -10.16 18.32
C VAL A 121 21.57 -9.34 18.16
N VAL A 122 21.71 -8.01 18.10
CA VAL A 122 20.58 -7.10 17.88
C VAL A 122 19.92 -7.36 16.53
N ALA A 123 20.73 -7.46 15.47
CA ALA A 123 20.24 -7.75 14.13
C ALA A 123 19.55 -9.12 14.05
N ALA A 124 20.13 -10.17 14.65
CA ALA A 124 19.56 -11.51 14.67
C ALA A 124 18.20 -11.55 15.38
N LEU A 125 18.09 -10.92 16.56
CA LEU A 125 16.82 -10.81 17.29
C LEU A 125 15.77 -10.05 16.48
N LYS A 126 16.17 -8.95 15.82
CA LYS A 126 15.28 -8.18 14.94
C LYS A 126 14.88 -8.95 13.69
N ILE A 127 15.76 -9.75 13.10
CA ILE A 127 15.44 -10.65 11.98
C ILE A 127 14.40 -11.68 12.41
N VAL A 128 14.59 -12.33 13.56
CA VAL A 128 13.61 -13.30 14.09
C VAL A 128 12.27 -12.63 14.37
N GLY A 129 12.28 -11.46 15.01
CA GLY A 129 11.07 -10.66 15.23
C GLY A 129 10.39 -10.28 13.93
N TYR A 130 11.16 -9.83 12.93
CA TYR A 130 10.65 -9.45 11.62
C TYR A 130 10.01 -10.63 10.88
N LEU A 131 10.70 -11.76 10.80
CA LEU A 131 10.22 -12.97 10.14
C LEU A 131 9.00 -13.59 10.86
N SER A 132 8.94 -13.49 12.19
CA SER A 132 7.81 -13.97 12.99
C SER A 132 6.62 -13.01 13.05
N SER A 133 6.86 -11.71 12.89
CA SER A 133 5.80 -10.68 12.83
C SER A 133 4.89 -10.85 11.62
N PHE A 134 5.33 -11.59 10.60
CA PHE A 134 4.55 -11.92 9.42
C PHE A 134 3.64 -13.15 9.60
N ARG A 135 3.38 -13.59 10.84
CA ARG A 135 2.05 -14.12 11.12
C ARG A 135 1.09 -12.96 10.87
N GLY A 136 0.64 -12.82 9.63
CA GLY A 136 -0.51 -11.98 9.33
C GLY A 136 -1.53 -12.32 10.39
N ILE A 137 -1.97 -11.32 11.14
CA ILE A 137 -3.08 -11.52 12.06
C ILE A 137 -4.13 -12.22 11.19
N GLU A 138 -4.61 -13.42 11.54
CA GLU A 138 -5.56 -14.18 10.71
C GLU A 138 -6.73 -13.30 10.24
N THR A 139 -6.96 -12.22 10.97
CA THR A 139 -7.89 -11.14 10.77
C THR A 139 -7.47 -10.06 9.77
N SER A 140 -6.40 -10.15 8.97
CA SER A 140 -6.07 -9.12 7.96
C SER A 140 -5.89 -9.74 6.57
N LYS A 141 -6.74 -9.34 5.61
CA LYS A 141 -6.72 -9.79 4.20
C LYS A 141 -6.73 -8.62 3.23
N LEU A 142 -6.32 -8.86 1.98
CA LEU A 142 -6.32 -7.83 0.93
C LEU A 142 -7.73 -7.69 0.32
N ALA A 143 -8.15 -6.46 0.04
CA ALA A 143 -9.45 -6.18 -0.56
C ALA A 143 -9.60 -6.89 -1.91
N GLY A 144 -10.71 -7.59 -2.12
CA GLY A 144 -10.96 -8.38 -3.33
C GLY A 144 -10.45 -9.82 -3.31
N THR A 145 -9.76 -10.26 -2.25
CA THR A 145 -9.42 -11.70 -2.09
C THR A 145 -10.61 -12.47 -1.50
N PRO A 146 -10.81 -13.77 -1.81
CA PRO A 146 -11.85 -14.57 -1.16
C PRO A 146 -11.54 -14.74 0.32
N MET A 147 -12.56 -14.65 1.18
CA MET A 147 -12.41 -14.90 2.61
C MET A 147 -12.83 -16.33 2.94
N ARG A 148 -12.04 -16.98 3.79
CA ARG A 148 -12.30 -18.34 4.25
C ARG A 148 -12.26 -18.37 5.77
N TRP A 149 -13.29 -18.96 6.37
CA TRP A 149 -13.33 -19.27 7.80
C TRP A 149 -13.44 -20.78 7.95
N ASP A 150 -12.45 -21.36 8.63
CA ASP A 150 -12.43 -22.78 8.97
C ASP A 150 -12.71 -22.96 10.47
N TYR A 151 -13.63 -23.86 10.80
CA TYR A 151 -14.00 -24.16 12.18
C TYR A 151 -14.60 -25.56 12.29
N SER A 152 -14.70 -26.09 13.51
CA SER A 152 -15.28 -27.42 13.76
C SER A 152 -16.80 -27.36 13.89
N SER A 153 -17.48 -28.33 13.29
CA SER A 153 -18.92 -28.59 13.48
C SER A 153 -19.31 -28.93 14.92
N GLN A 154 -18.33 -29.34 15.74
CA GLN A 154 -18.54 -29.58 17.18
C GLN A 154 -18.52 -28.27 17.99
N GLU A 155 -17.84 -27.24 17.48
CA GLU A 155 -17.70 -25.96 18.16
C GLU A 155 -18.84 -25.00 17.81
N MET A 156 -19.19 -24.91 16.52
CA MET A 156 -20.11 -23.90 16.00
C MET A 156 -21.03 -24.43 14.91
N LEU A 157 -22.21 -23.84 14.81
CA LEU A 157 -23.22 -24.13 13.79
C LEU A 157 -22.73 -23.69 12.39
N PRO A 158 -23.23 -24.33 11.32
CA PRO A 158 -22.82 -24.00 9.95
C PRO A 158 -23.35 -22.66 9.46
N GLU A 159 -24.46 -22.17 10.01
CA GLU A 159 -25.04 -20.87 9.67
C GLU A 159 -24.31 -19.73 10.39
N MET A 160 -23.94 -18.70 9.63
CA MET A 160 -23.27 -17.51 10.13
C MET A 160 -23.82 -16.24 9.48
N GLU A 161 -23.68 -15.14 10.20
CA GLU A 161 -23.96 -13.80 9.72
C GLU A 161 -22.62 -13.05 9.55
N ILE A 162 -22.48 -12.29 8.47
CA ILE A 162 -21.30 -11.47 8.20
C ILE A 162 -21.74 -10.02 8.08
N LEU A 163 -21.24 -9.18 8.96
CA LEU A 163 -21.44 -7.75 8.91
C LEU A 163 -20.31 -7.10 8.10
N CYS A 164 -20.64 -6.60 6.91
CA CYS A 164 -19.69 -5.94 6.02
C CYS A 164 -19.43 -4.49 6.44
N PRO A 165 -18.30 -3.88 6.04
CA PRO A 165 -18.08 -2.45 6.23
C PRO A 165 -19.12 -1.64 5.42
N PRO A 166 -19.49 -0.44 5.90
CA PRO A 166 -20.45 0.39 5.19
C PRO A 166 -19.83 0.90 3.87
N PRO A 167 -20.61 1.00 2.78
CA PRO A 167 -20.12 1.61 1.55
C PRO A 167 -19.82 3.10 1.74
N PRO A 168 -18.94 3.69 0.90
CA PRO A 168 -18.56 5.09 1.02
C PRO A 168 -19.79 6.00 0.92
N GLY A 169 -19.99 6.84 1.95
CA GLY A 169 -21.14 7.74 2.05
C GLY A 169 -22.38 7.15 2.72
N ALA A 170 -22.35 5.88 3.13
CA ALA A 170 -23.40 5.24 3.91
C ALA A 170 -22.97 4.98 5.36
N THR A 171 -23.94 4.95 6.27
CA THR A 171 -23.74 4.58 7.69
C THR A 171 -24.23 3.16 8.00
N LEU A 172 -25.12 2.61 7.17
CA LEU A 172 -25.67 1.27 7.36
C LEU A 172 -24.67 0.21 6.90
N ARG A 173 -24.48 -0.80 7.74
CA ARG A 173 -23.62 -1.96 7.46
C ARG A 173 -24.49 -3.10 6.93
N PRO A 174 -24.25 -3.59 5.70
CA PRO A 174 -25.03 -4.70 5.18
C PRO A 174 -24.62 -6.00 5.86
N MET A 175 -25.60 -6.86 6.10
CA MET A 175 -25.42 -8.17 6.72
C MET A 175 -25.68 -9.28 5.69
N LEU A 176 -24.79 -10.26 5.61
CA LEU A 176 -24.92 -11.41 4.72
C LEU A 176 -24.99 -12.70 5.52
N THR A 177 -25.94 -13.57 5.20
CA THR A 177 -26.00 -14.91 5.78
C THR A 177 -25.22 -15.87 4.90
N LEU A 178 -24.31 -16.64 5.49
CA LEU A 178 -23.58 -17.71 4.80
C LEU A 178 -23.77 -19.03 5.54
N ASN A 179 -23.68 -20.12 4.77
CA ASN A 179 -23.61 -21.47 5.31
C ASN A 179 -22.26 -22.09 5.00
N ALA A 180 -21.57 -22.56 6.03
CA ALA A 180 -20.32 -23.30 5.87
C ALA A 180 -20.57 -24.68 5.25
N ARG A 181 -19.63 -25.12 4.42
CA ARG A 181 -19.66 -26.42 3.77
C ARG A 181 -18.72 -27.40 4.49
N PRO A 182 -19.12 -28.67 4.64
CA PRO A 182 -18.23 -29.68 5.22
C PRO A 182 -17.03 -29.92 4.31
N THR A 183 -15.84 -29.84 4.90
CA THR A 183 -14.55 -30.12 4.23
C THR A 183 -13.93 -31.44 4.74
N GLY A 184 -14.61 -32.11 5.68
CA GLY A 184 -14.27 -33.42 6.26
C GLY A 184 -15.39 -33.86 7.21
N GLU A 185 -15.15 -34.89 8.04
CA GLU A 185 -16.18 -35.39 8.98
C GLU A 185 -16.56 -34.38 10.06
N THR A 186 -15.59 -33.60 10.57
CA THR A 186 -15.80 -32.63 11.65
C THR A 186 -15.55 -31.18 11.26
N ASN A 187 -14.94 -30.92 10.11
CA ASN A 187 -14.47 -29.59 9.72
C ASN A 187 -15.45 -28.91 8.77
N LEU A 188 -15.82 -27.68 9.09
CA LEU A 188 -16.63 -26.77 8.28
C LEU A 188 -15.76 -25.65 7.72
N SER A 189 -16.05 -25.25 6.49
CA SER A 189 -15.40 -24.12 5.83
C SER A 189 -16.44 -23.23 5.17
N ALA A 190 -16.47 -21.95 5.55
CA ALA A 190 -17.24 -20.94 4.83
C ALA A 190 -16.33 -20.12 3.94
N LEU A 191 -16.72 -20.01 2.67
CA LEU A 191 -16.03 -19.23 1.67
C LEU A 191 -16.93 -18.08 1.23
N LEU A 192 -16.49 -16.85 1.49
CA LEU A 192 -17.09 -15.65 0.92
C LEU A 192 -16.27 -15.23 -0.30
N ASP A 193 -16.85 -15.45 -1.47
CA ASP A 193 -16.25 -15.15 -2.76
C ASP A 193 -17.12 -14.14 -3.52
N PHE A 194 -16.50 -13.08 -4.03
CA PHE A 194 -17.17 -12.04 -4.81
C PHE A 194 -17.67 -12.56 -6.16
N SER A 195 -17.04 -13.60 -6.71
CA SER A 195 -17.44 -14.18 -8.00
C SER A 195 -18.72 -15.01 -7.93
N LYS A 196 -19.15 -15.41 -6.72
CA LYS A 196 -20.25 -16.35 -6.49
C LYS A 196 -21.34 -15.80 -5.57
N SER A 197 -21.32 -14.48 -5.28
CA SER A 197 -22.32 -13.91 -4.39
C SER A 197 -23.69 -13.91 -5.09
N GLU A 198 -24.59 -14.80 -4.67
CA GLU A 198 -26.01 -14.83 -5.08
C GLU A 198 -26.84 -13.72 -4.38
N GLY A 199 -26.22 -12.56 -4.16
CA GLY A 199 -26.79 -11.44 -3.40
C GLY A 199 -27.18 -10.24 -4.27
N SER A 200 -27.79 -9.24 -3.63
CA SER A 200 -28.01 -7.92 -4.23
C SER A 200 -26.68 -7.29 -4.67
N GLU A 201 -26.71 -6.45 -5.71
CA GLU A 201 -25.53 -5.72 -6.22
C GLU A 201 -24.83 -4.92 -5.10
N GLU A 202 -25.60 -4.44 -4.13
CA GLU A 202 -25.10 -3.73 -2.95
C GLU A 202 -24.29 -4.63 -2.01
N SER A 203 -24.71 -5.88 -1.82
CA SER A 203 -23.97 -6.88 -1.06
C SER A 203 -22.67 -7.27 -1.77
N ALA A 204 -22.69 -7.42 -3.09
CA ALA A 204 -21.49 -7.70 -3.89
C ALA A 204 -20.46 -6.57 -3.76
N ARG A 205 -20.90 -5.30 -3.82
CA ARG A 205 -20.04 -4.13 -3.60
C ARG A 205 -19.51 -4.06 -2.17
N ALA A 206 -20.34 -4.40 -1.18
CA ALA A 206 -19.92 -4.38 0.23
C ALA A 206 -18.80 -5.41 0.55
N ILE A 207 -18.78 -6.56 -0.13
CA ILE A 207 -17.71 -7.56 -0.01
C ILE A 207 -16.36 -7.02 -0.53
N LEU A 208 -16.39 -6.16 -1.55
CA LEU A 208 -15.20 -5.59 -2.18
C LEU A 208 -14.60 -4.42 -1.38
N ASN A 209 -15.37 -3.80 -0.49
CA ASN A 209 -14.91 -2.67 0.29
C ASN A 209 -13.80 -3.04 1.27
N ALA A 210 -12.84 -2.13 1.42
CA ALA A 210 -11.87 -2.17 2.51
C ALA A 210 -12.56 -1.78 3.84
N GLY A 211 -12.06 -2.32 4.95
CA GLY A 211 -12.60 -2.06 6.28
C GLY A 211 -12.75 -3.33 7.12
N CYS A 212 -13.40 -3.21 8.27
CA CYS A 212 -13.60 -4.32 9.20
C CYS A 212 -14.87 -5.11 8.86
N PHE A 213 -14.71 -6.40 8.68
CA PHE A 213 -15.79 -7.38 8.61
C PHE A 213 -15.93 -8.05 9.97
N GLU A 214 -17.16 -8.32 10.37
CA GLU A 214 -17.42 -9.08 11.58
C GLU A 214 -18.12 -10.36 11.19
N TRP A 215 -17.55 -11.48 11.59
CA TRP A 215 -18.13 -12.79 11.47
C TRP A 215 -18.87 -13.10 12.77
N TRP A 216 -20.16 -13.38 12.67
CA TRP A 216 -21.04 -13.68 13.78
C TRP A 216 -21.52 -15.12 13.62
N GLY A 217 -21.11 -16.00 14.52
CA GLY A 217 -21.56 -17.39 14.51
C GLY A 217 -22.03 -17.86 15.87
N THR A 218 -22.86 -18.89 15.85
CA THR A 218 -23.46 -19.46 17.06
C THR A 218 -22.74 -20.75 17.42
N SER A 219 -22.24 -20.85 18.64
CA SER A 219 -21.67 -22.08 19.17
C SER A 219 -22.74 -23.17 19.28
N THR A 220 -22.34 -24.45 19.26
CA THR A 220 -23.22 -25.59 19.55
C THR A 220 -23.91 -25.50 20.93
N GLN A 221 -23.35 -24.71 21.85
CA GLN A 221 -23.96 -24.40 23.15
C GLN A 221 -24.95 -23.21 23.13
N GLY A 222 -25.17 -22.59 21.97
CA GLY A 222 -26.09 -21.45 21.78
C GLY A 222 -25.46 -20.08 22.02
N ASN A 223 -24.19 -19.99 22.40
CA ASN A 223 -23.50 -18.71 22.60
C ASN A 223 -23.13 -18.04 21.26
N ARG A 224 -23.41 -16.73 21.12
CA ARG A 224 -22.94 -15.95 19.97
C ARG A 224 -21.46 -15.61 20.13
N THR A 225 -20.69 -15.82 19.07
CA THR A 225 -19.26 -15.54 18.99
C THR A 225 -19.00 -14.61 17.82
N VAL A 226 -18.16 -13.59 18.04
CA VAL A 226 -17.79 -12.60 17.02
C VAL A 226 -16.30 -12.72 16.73
N ARG A 227 -15.95 -12.83 15.44
CA ARG A 227 -14.56 -12.78 14.96
C ARG A 227 -14.43 -11.66 13.95
N ASN A 228 -13.50 -10.75 14.21
CA ASN A 228 -13.28 -9.60 13.33
C ASN A 228 -12.22 -9.92 12.28
N MET A 229 -12.39 -9.41 11.07
CA MET A 229 -11.40 -9.47 9.99
C MET A 229 -11.34 -8.14 9.24
N ALA A 230 -10.21 -7.46 9.30
CA ALA A 230 -9.87 -6.31 8.49
C ALA A 230 -9.54 -6.71 7.05
N ARG A 231 -10.07 -5.94 6.10
CA ARG A 231 -9.63 -5.89 4.71
C ARG A 231 -8.89 -4.59 4.45
N ASN A 232 -7.66 -4.71 3.99
CA ASN A 232 -6.83 -3.57 3.62
C ASN A 232 -6.73 -3.46 2.10
N VAL A 233 -6.68 -2.23 1.60
CA VAL A 233 -6.32 -1.95 0.21
C VAL A 233 -4.91 -2.43 -0.09
N SER A 234 -4.66 -2.79 -1.34
CA SER A 234 -3.29 -3.15 -1.75
C SER A 234 -2.37 -1.95 -1.55
N PRO A 235 -1.16 -2.11 -1.00
CA PRO A 235 -0.18 -1.03 -0.92
C PRO A 235 0.11 -0.38 -2.28
N LEU A 236 -0.02 -1.15 -3.37
CA LEU A 236 0.13 -0.66 -4.74
C LEU A 236 -0.95 0.35 -5.16
N GLU A 237 -2.13 0.32 -4.52
CA GLU A 237 -3.20 1.30 -4.75
C GLU A 237 -2.84 2.68 -4.18
N GLY A 238 -1.94 2.75 -3.20
CA GLY A 238 -1.43 3.98 -2.61
C GLY A 238 -0.24 4.60 -3.33
N GLU A 239 0.22 4.01 -4.43
CA GLU A 239 1.32 4.54 -5.24
C GLU A 239 0.78 5.60 -6.21
N PHE A 240 0.71 6.85 -5.74
CA PHE A 240 0.14 7.97 -6.50
C PHE A 240 1.13 8.60 -7.50
N ASP A 241 1.86 7.78 -8.26
CA ASP A 241 2.63 8.30 -9.38
C ASP A 241 1.69 8.82 -10.47
N LYS A 242 1.96 10.04 -10.94
CA LYS A 242 1.15 10.66 -11.99
C LYS A 242 1.32 9.87 -13.29
N ALA A 243 0.29 9.14 -13.69
CA ALA A 243 0.27 8.46 -14.98
C ALA A 243 0.30 9.49 -16.12
N VAL A 244 1.23 9.32 -17.06
CA VAL A 244 1.30 10.14 -18.29
C VAL A 244 0.26 9.61 -19.28
N SER A 245 -0.41 10.51 -20.01
CA SER A 245 -1.47 10.15 -20.97
C SER A 245 -1.02 9.13 -22.03
N ALA A 246 0.24 9.21 -22.46
CA ALA A 246 0.85 8.26 -23.39
C ALA A 246 0.91 6.84 -22.80
N ASP A 247 1.25 6.70 -21.52
CA ASP A 247 1.36 5.41 -20.85
C ASP A 247 -0.02 4.77 -20.63
N MET A 248 -1.04 5.58 -20.31
CA MET A 248 -2.42 5.07 -20.19
C MET A 248 -3.01 4.62 -21.52
N SER A 249 -2.70 5.30 -22.62
CA SER A 249 -3.17 4.88 -23.95
C SER A 249 -2.59 3.51 -24.36
N ARG A 250 -1.38 3.20 -23.88
CA ARG A 250 -0.71 1.92 -24.11
C ARG A 250 -1.24 0.83 -23.18
N SER A 251 -1.51 1.14 -21.90
CA SER A 251 -1.98 0.14 -20.93
C SER A 251 -3.48 -0.18 -21.05
N LEU A 252 -4.30 0.78 -21.48
CA LEU A 252 -5.75 0.64 -21.64
C LEU A 252 -6.19 0.53 -23.10
N SER A 253 -5.34 -0.07 -23.96
CA SER A 253 -5.64 -0.22 -25.38
C SER A 253 -6.97 -0.96 -25.59
N GLY A 254 -7.94 -0.30 -26.23
CA GLY A 254 -9.27 -0.85 -26.51
C GLY A 254 -10.37 -0.46 -25.52
N ILE A 255 -10.04 0.25 -24.44
CA ILE A 255 -11.03 0.76 -23.47
C ILE A 255 -11.19 2.27 -23.67
N PRO A 256 -12.42 2.80 -23.92
CA PRO A 256 -12.63 4.23 -23.98
C PRO A 256 -12.41 4.84 -22.59
N PHE A 257 -11.43 5.73 -22.45
CA PHE A 257 -11.17 6.44 -21.22
C PHE A 257 -11.12 7.96 -21.45
N THR A 258 -11.46 8.74 -20.42
CA THR A 258 -11.37 10.20 -20.43
C THR A 258 -10.48 10.63 -19.27
N LEU A 259 -9.29 11.17 -19.55
CA LEU A 259 -8.43 11.76 -18.53
C LEU A 259 -8.85 13.21 -18.30
N LYS A 260 -9.26 13.53 -17.07
CA LYS A 260 -9.53 14.90 -16.63
C LYS A 260 -8.46 15.31 -15.62
N PRO A 261 -7.52 16.19 -15.97
CA PRO A 261 -6.56 16.69 -14.98
C PRO A 261 -7.30 17.57 -13.95
N VAL A 262 -6.82 17.56 -12.70
CA VAL A 262 -7.43 18.30 -11.59
C VAL A 262 -7.54 19.81 -11.90
N ASP A 263 -6.57 20.37 -12.62
CA ASP A 263 -6.56 21.78 -13.03
C ASP A 263 -7.72 22.13 -13.99
N ALA A 264 -8.20 21.17 -14.78
CA ALA A 264 -9.36 21.35 -15.65
C ALA A 264 -10.69 21.34 -14.88
N ILE A 265 -10.73 20.77 -13.68
CA ILE A 265 -11.95 20.70 -12.84
C ILE A 265 -12.12 22.01 -12.04
N GLY A 266 -11.03 22.62 -11.58
CA GLY A 266 -11.09 23.90 -10.85
C GLY A 266 -11.55 25.07 -11.73
N SER A 267 -11.13 25.10 -12.99
CA SER A 267 -11.43 26.19 -13.93
C SER A 267 -12.88 26.18 -14.43
N SER A 268 -13.50 25.00 -14.61
CA SER A 268 -14.89 24.90 -15.07
C SER A 268 -15.92 25.36 -14.03
N THR A 269 -15.62 25.16 -12.75
CA THR A 269 -16.57 25.43 -11.66
C THR A 269 -16.55 26.89 -11.22
N ALA A 270 -15.39 27.56 -11.32
CA ALA A 270 -15.23 28.96 -10.94
C ALA A 270 -15.72 29.95 -12.01
N LEU A 271 -15.57 29.65 -13.31
CA LEU A 271 -15.87 30.62 -14.38
C LEU A 271 -17.30 30.55 -14.93
N ALA A 272 -17.95 29.38 -14.97
CA ALA A 272 -19.19 29.22 -15.74
C ALA A 272 -20.44 29.83 -15.06
N GLY A 273 -20.50 29.81 -13.72
CA GLY A 273 -21.71 30.25 -12.99
C GLY A 273 -21.65 31.69 -12.45
N PHE A 274 -20.47 32.16 -12.04
CA PHE A 274 -20.33 33.44 -11.34
C PHE A 274 -20.14 34.63 -12.29
N ALA A 275 -19.45 34.46 -13.41
CA ALA A 275 -19.14 35.56 -14.33
C ALA A 275 -20.41 36.16 -14.97
N ASN A 276 -21.31 35.30 -15.49
CA ASN A 276 -22.53 35.77 -16.18
C ASN A 276 -23.53 36.46 -15.24
N ARG A 277 -23.72 35.95 -14.01
CA ARG A 277 -24.62 36.57 -13.03
C ARG A 277 -24.09 37.89 -12.50
N ASN A 278 -22.79 37.99 -12.23
CA ASN A 278 -22.18 39.25 -11.78
C ASN A 278 -22.21 40.32 -12.87
N MET A 279 -22.01 39.96 -14.14
CA MET A 279 -22.08 40.93 -15.24
C MET A 279 -23.50 41.48 -15.43
N LEU A 280 -24.53 40.63 -15.32
CA LEU A 280 -25.93 41.06 -15.39
C LEU A 280 -26.32 41.94 -14.21
N LEU A 281 -25.90 41.58 -12.98
CA LEU A 281 -26.12 42.39 -11.78
C LEU A 281 -25.45 43.77 -11.89
N MET A 282 -24.23 43.83 -12.41
CA MET A 282 -23.49 45.07 -12.60
C MET A 282 -24.13 45.94 -13.68
N ALA A 283 -24.61 45.36 -14.79
CA ALA A 283 -25.37 46.07 -15.81
C ALA A 283 -26.70 46.63 -15.27
N LEU A 284 -27.42 45.86 -14.46
CA LEU A 284 -28.68 46.29 -13.84
C LEU A 284 -28.46 47.41 -12.82
N LEU A 285 -27.40 47.33 -12.02
CA LEU A 285 -27.01 48.37 -11.07
C LEU A 285 -26.65 49.67 -11.79
N LEU A 286 -25.90 49.57 -12.90
CA LEU A 286 -25.54 50.73 -13.72
C LEU A 286 -26.77 51.37 -14.36
N ALA A 287 -27.73 50.56 -14.84
CA ALA A 287 -29.01 51.05 -15.35
C ALA A 287 -29.83 51.77 -14.27
N LEU A 288 -29.86 51.23 -13.04
CA LEU A 288 -30.55 51.83 -11.91
C LEU A 288 -29.92 53.17 -11.51
N LEU A 289 -28.58 53.26 -11.47
CA LEU A 289 -27.87 54.52 -11.20
C LEU A 289 -28.17 55.58 -12.27
N LEU A 290 -28.17 55.21 -13.56
CA LEU A 290 -28.53 56.14 -14.62
C LEU A 290 -29.98 56.60 -14.51
N PHE A 291 -30.89 55.71 -14.14
CA PHE A 291 -32.29 56.02 -13.93
C PHE A 291 -32.49 56.98 -12.74
N GLU A 292 -31.74 56.80 -11.65
CA GLU A 292 -31.74 57.72 -10.53
C GLU A 292 -31.21 59.11 -10.91
N GLN A 293 -30.12 59.18 -11.68
CA GLN A 293 -29.61 60.48 -12.18
C GLN A 293 -30.62 61.17 -13.10
N TRP A 294 -31.32 60.40 -13.93
CA TRP A 294 -32.37 60.91 -14.80
C TRP A 294 -33.59 61.41 -14.01
N LEU A 295 -34.02 60.67 -12.99
CA LEU A 295 -35.09 61.10 -12.08
C LEU A 295 -34.68 62.35 -11.31
N ALA A 296 -33.45 62.41 -10.78
CA ALA A 296 -32.92 63.57 -10.10
C ALA A 296 -32.91 64.80 -11.01
N TRP A 297 -32.53 64.64 -12.28
CA TRP A 297 -32.62 65.71 -13.28
C TRP A 297 -34.07 66.13 -13.54
N SER A 298 -35.01 65.19 -13.69
CA SER A 298 -36.43 65.50 -13.93
C SER A 298 -37.13 66.15 -12.73
N ALA A 299 -36.73 65.78 -11.51
CA ALA A 299 -37.29 66.28 -10.26
C ALA A 299 -36.57 67.54 -9.77
N SER A 300 -35.37 67.84 -10.29
CA SER A 300 -34.69 69.11 -10.14
C SER A 300 -35.36 70.16 -11.03
N TYR A 301 -36.60 70.50 -10.69
CA TYR A 301 -37.24 71.70 -11.19
C TYR A 301 -36.49 72.91 -10.65
N HIS A 302 -35.86 73.62 -11.58
CA HIS A 302 -35.39 74.99 -11.41
C HIS A 302 -36.50 75.85 -10.74
N LEU A 303 -36.19 76.46 -9.60
CA LEU A 303 -36.98 77.58 -9.09
C LEU A 303 -37.01 78.67 -10.18
N PRO A 304 -38.18 79.24 -10.54
CA PRO A 304 -38.22 80.37 -11.44
C PRO A 304 -37.47 81.54 -10.80
N SER A 305 -36.53 82.12 -11.56
CA SER A 305 -35.88 83.38 -11.22
C SER A 305 -36.95 84.44 -10.91
N LYS A 306 -36.88 84.99 -9.70
CA LYS A 306 -37.42 86.29 -9.31
C LYS A 306 -36.45 86.97 -8.37
#